data_AF-A0A6B2EB51-F1
#
_entry.id   AF-A0A6B2EB51-F1
#
_cell.length_a   1.000
_cell.length_b   1.000
_cell.length_c   1.000
_cell.angle_alpha   90.00
_cell.angle_beta   90.00
_cell.angle_gamma   90.00
#
_symmetry.space_group_name_H-M   'P 1'
#
loop_
_entity.id
_entity.type
_entity.pdbx_description
1 polymer ?
#
loop_
_entity_poly.entity_id
_entity_poly.type
_entity_poly.pdbx_seq_one_letter_code
_entity_poly.pdbx_strand_id
1 'polypeptide(L)'
;MSRWHEILCVWLKLMLKVYVHSKELSSINTILKVIEGGFKHANIDIRAQSFVCWRVLLEIVAEQKQLVGSRIGSLSIPLYYTTSFNNYMAKVKFDTWWFFLCNVKQQIGEENAVVVTSFLKFCFEPYTSVLAGSIVSDSVTLSPGKKVVALREKVICALVYLLGPANEAVVKLQRRCGLEISVDTIINIKISKECESDVIWSCQEATLMLTDLTDIDNISICKNLWENLIKFFNKE
;
A
#
# COMPACT_ATOMS: atom_id res chain seq x y z
N MET A 1 24.01 2.97 -18.04
CA MET A 1 22.98 2.74 -16.99
C MET A 1 23.50 1.70 -16.01
N SER A 2 23.42 1.96 -14.71
CA SER A 2 23.87 1.02 -13.68
C SER A 2 22.85 -0.13 -13.54
N ARG A 3 23.29 -1.39 -13.70
CA ARG A 3 22.47 -2.61 -13.58
C ARG A 3 22.46 -3.20 -12.16
N TRP A 4 22.77 -2.38 -11.15
CA TRP A 4 22.90 -2.82 -9.77
C TRP A 4 21.64 -3.53 -9.25
N HIS A 5 20.45 -3.04 -9.61
CA HIS A 5 19.18 -3.57 -9.14
C HIS A 5 18.90 -4.96 -9.73
N GLU A 6 19.24 -5.20 -11.00
CA GLU A 6 19.14 -6.51 -11.64
C GLU A 6 20.05 -7.52 -10.94
N ILE A 7 21.31 -7.13 -10.69
CA ILE A 7 22.28 -7.97 -9.98
C ILE A 7 21.78 -8.30 -8.58
N LEU A 8 21.29 -7.31 -7.83
CA LEU A 8 20.74 -7.51 -6.50
C LEU A 8 19.50 -8.43 -6.53
N CYS A 9 18.59 -8.23 -7.48
CA CYS A 9 17.41 -9.09 -7.64
C CYS A 9 17.79 -10.55 -7.94
N VAL A 10 18.74 -10.78 -8.84
CA VAL A 10 19.24 -12.13 -9.13
C VAL A 10 19.90 -12.73 -7.89
N TRP A 11 20.75 -11.96 -7.21
CA TRP A 11 21.42 -12.41 -6.00
C TRP A 11 20.42 -12.76 -4.89
N LEU A 12 19.38 -11.93 -4.66
CA LEU A 12 18.31 -12.22 -3.70
C LEU A 12 17.61 -13.54 -4.03
N LYS A 13 17.24 -13.74 -5.30
CA LYS A 13 16.55 -14.96 -5.76
C LYS A 13 17.44 -16.21 -5.64
N LEU A 14 18.75 -16.08 -5.84
CA LEU A 14 19.70 -17.19 -5.73
C LEU A 14 20.05 -17.53 -4.28
N MET A 15 20.39 -16.52 -3.47
CA MET A 15 20.76 -16.69 -2.06
C MET A 15 19.67 -17.41 -1.27
N LEU A 16 18.41 -17.08 -1.54
CA LEU A 16 17.30 -17.65 -0.78
C LEU A 16 16.90 -19.06 -1.23
N LYS A 17 17.17 -19.44 -2.49
CA LYS A 17 17.05 -20.84 -2.94
C LYS A 17 18.11 -21.77 -2.32
N VAL A 18 19.26 -21.22 -1.92
CA VAL A 18 20.42 -22.01 -1.49
C VAL A 18 20.66 -21.95 0.03
N TYR A 19 20.40 -20.83 0.70
CA TYR A 19 20.92 -20.58 2.06
C TYR A 19 19.89 -20.41 3.17
N VAL A 20 18.60 -20.18 2.90
CA VAL A 20 17.66 -19.85 3.98
C VAL A 20 17.02 -21.10 4.58
N HIS A 21 17.87 -21.91 5.19
CA HIS A 21 17.52 -22.63 6.41
C HIS A 21 17.59 -21.65 7.59
N SER A 22 16.48 -20.94 7.80
CA SER A 22 15.97 -20.35 9.06
C SER A 22 16.90 -19.68 10.11
N LYS A 23 18.21 -19.49 9.90
CA LYS A 23 19.11 -18.98 10.95
C LYS A 23 20.04 -17.83 10.57
N GLU A 24 20.25 -17.51 9.29
CA GLU A 24 21.09 -16.36 8.90
C GLU A 24 20.25 -15.16 8.40
N LEU A 25 19.46 -14.59 9.32
CA LEU A 25 18.71 -13.34 9.10
C LEU A 25 19.60 -12.09 9.11
N SER A 26 20.85 -12.18 9.55
CA SER A 26 21.79 -11.04 9.58
C SER A 26 21.99 -10.42 8.19
N SER A 27 21.84 -11.23 7.14
CA SER A 27 21.90 -10.79 5.74
C SER A 27 20.74 -9.89 5.35
N ILE A 28 19.53 -10.06 5.91
CA ILE A 28 18.35 -9.23 5.59
C ILE A 28 18.58 -7.78 5.99
N ASN A 29 19.17 -7.53 7.16
CA ASN A 29 19.46 -6.16 7.60
C ASN A 29 20.50 -5.48 6.70
N THR A 30 21.50 -6.23 6.21
CA THR A 30 22.48 -5.71 5.25
C THR A 30 21.83 -5.41 3.91
N ILE A 31 20.96 -6.29 3.42
CA ILE A 31 20.17 -6.07 2.20
C ILE A 31 19.29 -4.82 2.36
N LEU A 32 18.55 -4.70 3.47
CA LEU A 32 17.70 -3.55 3.75
C LEU A 32 18.51 -2.26 3.76
N LYS A 33 19.71 -2.23 4.35
CA LYS A 33 20.61 -1.06 4.29
C LYS A 33 20.97 -0.65 2.86
N VAL A 34 21.24 -1.60 1.97
CA VAL A 34 21.54 -1.31 0.55
C VAL A 34 20.31 -0.72 -0.13
N ILE A 35 19.14 -1.34 0.06
CA ILE A 35 17.89 -0.88 -0.55
C ILE A 35 17.50 0.52 0.00
N GLU A 36 17.63 0.74 1.31
CA GLU A 36 17.45 2.04 1.98
C GLU A 36 18.38 3.12 1.44
N GLY A 37 19.64 2.79 1.16
CA GLY A 37 20.58 3.68 0.50
C GLY A 37 20.06 4.14 -0.86
N GLY A 38 19.47 3.23 -1.63
CA GLY A 38 18.85 3.58 -2.91
C GLY A 38 17.54 4.39 -2.76
N PHE A 39 16.73 4.15 -1.73
CA PHE A 39 15.55 5.00 -1.45
C PHE A 39 15.91 6.45 -1.09
N LYS A 40 17.06 6.65 -0.44
CA LYS A 40 17.60 7.96 -0.06
C LYS A 40 18.39 8.63 -1.19
N HIS A 41 18.55 7.97 -2.33
CA HIS A 41 19.37 8.47 -3.43
C HIS A 41 18.71 9.66 -4.14
N ALA A 42 19.51 10.64 -4.59
CA ALA A 42 19.02 11.85 -5.26
C ALA A 42 18.39 11.56 -6.64
N ASN A 43 18.93 10.59 -7.37
CA ASN A 43 18.39 10.13 -8.65
C ASN A 43 17.07 9.33 -8.48
N ILE A 44 16.00 9.77 -9.17
CA ILE A 44 14.67 9.15 -9.14
C ILE A 44 14.64 7.73 -9.71
N ASP A 45 15.47 7.43 -10.71
CA ASP A 45 15.52 6.10 -11.32
C ASP A 45 16.12 5.09 -10.35
N ILE A 46 17.12 5.49 -9.56
CA ILE A 46 17.70 4.65 -8.51
C ILE A 46 16.67 4.40 -7.40
N ARG A 47 15.87 5.40 -7.02
CA ARG A 47 14.76 5.20 -6.07
C ARG A 47 13.71 4.23 -6.60
N ALA A 48 13.32 4.36 -7.88
CA ALA A 48 12.38 3.44 -8.51
C ALA A 48 12.92 2.00 -8.56
N GLN A 49 14.20 1.84 -8.89
CA GLN A 49 14.91 0.56 -8.88
C GLN A 49 14.97 -0.06 -7.48
N SER A 50 15.11 0.75 -6.42
CA SER A 50 15.01 0.26 -5.03
C SER A 50 13.66 -0.36 -4.71
N PHE A 51 12.55 0.20 -5.21
CA PHE A 51 11.23 -0.42 -5.03
C PHE A 51 11.14 -1.79 -5.72
N VAL A 52 11.80 -1.97 -6.85
CA VAL A 52 11.87 -3.28 -7.55
C VAL A 52 12.64 -4.31 -6.71
N CYS A 53 13.83 -3.94 -6.22
CA CYS A 53 14.62 -4.80 -5.34
C CYS A 53 13.86 -5.17 -4.06
N TRP A 54 13.17 -4.19 -3.48
CA TRP A 54 12.37 -4.39 -2.29
C TRP A 54 11.17 -5.31 -2.55
N ARG A 55 10.49 -5.18 -3.70
CA ARG A 55 9.43 -6.11 -4.09
C ARG A 55 9.92 -7.56 -4.15
N VAL A 56 11.08 -7.80 -4.75
CA VAL A 56 11.70 -9.14 -4.79
C VAL A 56 12.01 -9.64 -3.37
N LEU A 57 12.53 -8.78 -2.49
CA LEU A 57 12.76 -9.15 -1.09
C LEU A 57 11.45 -9.53 -0.38
N LEU A 58 10.38 -8.76 -0.59
CA LEU A 58 9.08 -9.03 0.01
C LEU A 58 8.46 -10.33 -0.48
N GLU A 59 8.55 -10.61 -1.79
CA GLU A 59 8.08 -11.88 -2.38
C GLU A 59 8.73 -13.07 -1.69
N ILE A 60 10.03 -12.96 -1.46
CA ILE A 60 10.79 -14.02 -0.83
C ILE A 60 10.49 -14.12 0.69
N VAL A 61 10.37 -12.99 1.39
CA VAL A 61 10.04 -12.98 2.82
C VAL A 61 8.60 -13.46 3.07
N ALA A 62 7.67 -13.21 2.15
CA ALA A 62 6.28 -13.68 2.22
C ALA A 62 6.17 -15.22 2.23
N GLU A 63 7.09 -15.93 1.57
CA GLU A 63 7.19 -17.39 1.63
C GLU A 63 7.61 -17.89 3.03
N GLN A 64 8.21 -17.02 3.85
CA GLN A 64 8.76 -17.32 5.17
C GLN A 64 7.97 -16.62 6.29
N LYS A 65 6.70 -17.02 6.49
CA LYS A 65 5.75 -16.37 7.42
C LYS A 65 6.28 -16.09 8.84
N GLN A 66 7.17 -16.94 9.36
CA GLN A 66 7.78 -16.74 10.69
C GLN A 66 8.71 -15.51 10.76
N LEU A 67 9.35 -15.15 9.65
CA LEU A 67 10.27 -14.01 9.56
C LEU A 67 9.53 -12.68 9.42
N VAL A 68 8.36 -12.71 8.78
CA VAL A 68 7.52 -11.53 8.49
C VAL A 68 7.07 -10.84 9.78
N GLY A 69 6.50 -11.60 10.73
CA GLY A 69 5.77 -11.03 11.86
C GLY A 69 6.60 -10.14 12.77
N SER A 70 7.84 -10.54 13.11
CA SER A 70 8.74 -9.75 13.96
C SER A 70 9.44 -8.59 13.24
N ARG A 71 9.19 -8.41 11.94
CA ARG A 71 9.93 -7.48 11.07
C ARG A 71 9.05 -6.54 10.28
N ILE A 72 7.73 -6.55 10.47
CA ILE A 72 6.78 -5.67 9.74
C ILE A 72 7.22 -4.21 9.81
N GLY A 73 7.50 -3.70 11.01
CA GLY A 73 8.01 -2.35 11.21
C GLY A 73 9.25 -2.06 10.36
N SER A 74 10.30 -2.89 10.44
CA SER A 74 11.53 -2.69 9.66
C SER A 74 11.32 -2.82 8.15
N LEU A 75 10.51 -3.79 7.71
CA LEU A 75 10.17 -3.99 6.30
C LEU A 75 9.37 -2.80 5.75
N SER A 76 8.62 -2.11 6.60
CA SER A 76 7.83 -0.94 6.22
C SER A 76 8.64 0.37 6.11
N ILE A 77 9.84 0.45 6.70
CA ILE A 77 10.67 1.68 6.69
C ILE A 77 10.88 2.27 5.29
N PRO A 78 11.30 1.47 4.28
CA PRO A 78 11.28 1.82 2.86
C PRO A 78 10.08 2.61 2.35
N LEU A 79 8.87 2.32 2.84
CA LEU A 79 7.63 2.91 2.36
C LEU A 79 7.46 4.37 2.75
N TYR A 80 8.03 4.75 3.90
CA TYR A 80 7.93 6.12 4.41
C TYR A 80 8.89 7.08 3.68
N TYR A 81 9.92 6.56 3.02
CA TYR A 81 10.85 7.38 2.26
C TYR A 81 10.26 7.77 0.90
N THR A 82 9.78 9.01 0.72
CA THR A 82 9.85 9.80 -0.54
C THR A 82 9.02 11.09 -0.46
N THR A 83 9.58 12.22 -0.89
CA THR A 83 8.86 13.49 -1.08
C THR A 83 8.63 13.84 -2.56
N SER A 84 9.51 13.38 -3.47
CA SER A 84 9.40 13.63 -4.92
C SER A 84 9.15 12.35 -5.71
N PHE A 85 8.08 12.33 -6.50
CA PHE A 85 7.66 11.19 -7.31
C PHE A 85 7.26 11.60 -8.73
N ASN A 86 7.45 10.68 -9.68
CA ASN A 86 6.79 10.71 -10.98
C ASN A 86 5.68 9.64 -11.02
N ASN A 87 4.87 9.64 -12.08
CA ASN A 87 3.73 8.72 -12.20
C ASN A 87 4.15 7.25 -12.13
N TYR A 88 5.29 6.90 -12.73
CA TYR A 88 5.82 5.53 -12.70
C TYR A 88 6.20 5.09 -11.29
N MET A 89 6.96 5.91 -10.57
CA MET A 89 7.42 5.60 -9.21
C MET A 89 6.24 5.53 -8.23
N ALA A 90 5.22 6.38 -8.39
CA ALA A 90 4.00 6.29 -7.61
C ALA A 90 3.29 4.93 -7.83
N LYS A 91 3.21 4.48 -9.08
CA LYS A 91 2.62 3.17 -9.43
C LYS A 91 3.39 2.01 -8.82
N VAL A 92 4.71 1.97 -9.01
CA VAL A 92 5.56 0.92 -8.45
C VAL A 92 5.48 0.91 -6.93
N LYS A 93 5.50 2.08 -6.28
CA LYS A 93 5.37 2.19 -4.82
C LYS A 93 4.03 1.63 -4.34
N PHE A 94 2.93 2.01 -4.99
CA PHE A 94 1.60 1.47 -4.67
C PHE A 94 1.56 -0.05 -4.81
N ASP A 95 2.01 -0.59 -5.95
CA ASP A 95 1.94 -2.02 -6.24
C ASP A 95 2.79 -2.83 -5.24
N THR A 96 3.96 -2.32 -4.84
CA THR A 96 4.79 -2.95 -3.82
C THR A 96 4.18 -2.87 -2.42
N TRP A 97 3.60 -1.73 -2.05
CA TRP A 97 2.94 -1.56 -0.74
C TRP A 97 1.69 -2.45 -0.62
N TRP A 98 0.89 -2.51 -1.67
CA TRP A 98 -0.31 -3.33 -1.72
C TRP A 98 0.02 -4.82 -1.56
N PHE A 99 1.05 -5.29 -2.25
CA PHE A 99 1.54 -6.66 -2.09
C PHE A 99 2.03 -6.93 -0.66
N PHE A 100 2.76 -5.99 -0.06
CA PHE A 100 3.21 -6.12 1.32
C PHE A 100 2.00 -6.34 2.25
N LEU A 101 1.02 -5.44 2.20
CA LEU A 101 -0.18 -5.50 3.03
C LEU A 101 -0.94 -6.82 2.86
N CYS A 102 -1.14 -7.28 1.62
CA CYS A 102 -1.83 -8.54 1.36
C CYS A 102 -1.11 -9.76 1.97
N ASN A 103 0.22 -9.77 1.94
CA ASN A 103 1.02 -10.90 2.42
C ASN A 103 1.23 -10.88 3.93
N VAL A 104 1.20 -9.71 4.56
CA VAL A 104 1.44 -9.56 6.01
C VAL A 104 0.17 -9.37 6.84
N LYS A 105 -1.01 -9.38 6.21
CA LYS A 105 -2.30 -9.04 6.86
C LYS A 105 -2.61 -9.80 8.15
N GLN A 106 -2.16 -11.06 8.26
CA GLN A 106 -2.43 -11.90 9.44
C GLN A 106 -1.52 -11.55 10.61
N GLN A 107 -0.40 -10.87 10.32
CA GLN A 107 0.62 -10.48 11.27
C GLN A 107 0.55 -9.00 11.62
N ILE A 108 -0.26 -8.20 10.92
CA ILE A 108 -0.50 -6.79 11.29
C ILE A 108 -1.34 -6.76 12.58
N GLY A 109 -0.69 -6.42 13.68
CA GLY A 109 -1.30 -6.06 14.95
C GLY A 109 -1.29 -4.55 15.20
N GLU A 110 -1.77 -4.16 16.38
CA GLU A 110 -1.81 -2.77 16.87
C GLU A 110 -0.44 -2.08 16.74
N GLU A 111 0.63 -2.80 17.10
CA GLU A 111 2.00 -2.29 17.12
C GLU A 111 2.56 -1.91 15.74
N ASN A 112 1.90 -2.35 14.66
CA ASN A 112 2.27 -2.05 13.28
C ASN A 112 1.14 -1.36 12.50
N ALA A 113 0.09 -0.88 13.16
CA ALA A 113 -1.05 -0.20 12.52
C ALA A 113 -0.63 1.03 11.69
N VAL A 114 0.50 1.67 12.05
CA VAL A 114 1.10 2.79 11.31
C VAL A 114 1.38 2.48 9.83
N VAL A 115 1.61 1.22 9.48
CA VAL A 115 1.81 0.78 8.10
C VAL A 115 0.53 1.00 7.28
N VAL A 116 -0.64 0.73 7.87
CA VAL A 116 -1.94 0.90 7.24
C VAL A 116 -2.29 2.39 7.12
N THR A 117 -2.14 3.15 8.20
CA THR A 117 -2.45 4.61 8.16
C THR A 117 -1.56 5.33 7.16
N SER A 118 -0.28 4.96 7.06
CA SER A 118 0.62 5.56 6.07
C SER A 118 0.26 5.19 4.63
N PHE A 119 -0.26 3.97 4.40
CA PHE A 119 -0.77 3.57 3.09
C PHE A 119 -2.00 4.40 2.71
N LEU A 120 -2.94 4.56 3.64
CA LEU A 120 -4.14 5.38 3.46
C LEU A 120 -3.77 6.83 3.13
N LYS A 121 -2.82 7.41 3.87
CA LYS A 121 -2.29 8.76 3.61
C LYS A 121 -1.66 8.90 2.23
N PHE A 122 -0.86 7.92 1.81
CA PHE A 122 -0.32 7.88 0.45
C PHE A 122 -1.40 7.81 -0.63
N CYS A 123 -2.55 7.21 -0.33
CA CYS A 123 -3.65 7.07 -1.27
C CYS A 123 -4.57 8.29 -1.32
N PHE A 124 -4.88 8.90 -0.17
CA PHE A 124 -6.02 9.79 -0.01
C PHE A 124 -5.71 11.14 0.64
N GLU A 125 -4.53 11.36 1.23
CA GLU A 125 -4.20 12.66 1.82
C GLU A 125 -3.96 13.74 0.72
N PRO A 126 -4.18 15.04 0.94
CA PRO A 126 -4.96 15.63 2.02
C PRO A 126 -6.42 15.19 1.95
N TYR A 127 -7.01 15.00 3.12
CA TYR A 127 -8.45 14.77 3.21
C TYR A 127 -9.20 16.07 2.99
N THR A 128 -10.25 16.01 2.18
CA THR A 128 -11.08 17.18 1.90
C THR A 128 -11.87 17.57 3.15
N SER A 129 -11.57 18.74 3.73
CA SER A 129 -12.37 19.31 4.82
C SER A 129 -13.46 20.22 4.25
N VAL A 130 -14.69 20.07 4.74
CA VAL A 130 -15.79 20.99 4.43
C VAL A 130 -16.00 21.86 5.67
N LEU A 131 -15.44 23.06 5.63
CA LEU A 131 -15.66 24.09 6.66
C LEU A 131 -16.66 25.11 6.09
N ALA A 132 -17.81 25.26 6.76
CA ALA A 132 -18.84 26.26 6.43
C ALA A 132 -19.28 26.27 4.94
N GLY A 133 -19.40 25.08 4.33
CA GLY A 133 -19.85 24.95 2.93
C GLY A 133 -18.79 25.26 1.87
N SER A 134 -17.54 25.56 2.29
CA SER A 134 -16.40 25.70 1.38
C SER A 134 -15.48 24.49 1.50
N ILE A 135 -15.04 23.97 0.35
CA ILE A 135 -14.00 22.94 0.27
C ILE A 135 -12.67 23.61 0.58
N VAL A 136 -12.11 23.33 1.77
CA VAL A 136 -10.80 23.83 2.18
C VAL A 136 -9.83 22.66 2.20
N SER A 137 -8.85 22.68 1.29
CA SER A 137 -7.71 21.78 1.33
C SER A 137 -6.46 22.57 1.74
N ASP A 138 -6.03 22.41 2.98
CA ASP A 138 -4.89 23.18 3.55
C ASP A 138 -3.52 22.78 2.97
N SER A 139 -3.45 21.72 2.14
CA SER A 139 -2.19 21.25 1.58
C SER A 139 -2.01 21.62 0.12
N VAL A 140 -0.86 22.24 -0.21
CA VAL A 140 -0.44 22.57 -1.58
C VAL A 140 -0.12 21.31 -2.42
N THR A 141 0.06 20.15 -1.79
CA THR A 141 0.53 18.92 -2.45
C THR A 141 -0.42 17.74 -2.24
N LEU A 142 -1.13 17.35 -3.29
CA LEU A 142 -1.97 16.15 -3.31
C LEU A 142 -1.13 14.87 -3.18
N SER A 143 -1.67 13.85 -2.47
CA SER A 143 -1.05 12.53 -2.44
C SER A 143 -0.93 11.91 -3.83
N PRO A 144 0.01 10.96 -4.01
CA PRO A 144 0.15 10.22 -5.25
C PRO A 144 -1.14 9.55 -5.72
N GLY A 145 -1.95 8.97 -4.82
CA GLY A 145 -3.20 8.30 -5.17
C GLY A 145 -4.25 9.25 -5.79
N LYS A 146 -4.30 10.51 -5.33
CA LYS A 146 -5.18 11.55 -5.87
C LYS A 146 -4.63 12.17 -7.16
N LYS A 147 -3.32 12.45 -7.19
CA LYS A 147 -2.65 13.17 -8.28
C LYS A 147 -2.48 12.33 -9.54
N VAL A 148 -2.19 11.04 -9.40
CA VAL A 148 -1.88 10.15 -10.54
C VAL A 148 -3.15 9.45 -11.00
N VAL A 149 -3.68 9.86 -12.15
CA VAL A 149 -4.93 9.32 -12.73
C VAL A 149 -4.92 7.79 -12.80
N ALA A 150 -3.81 7.21 -13.25
CA ALA A 150 -3.64 5.76 -13.36
C ALA A 150 -3.69 4.98 -12.02
N LEU A 151 -3.63 5.68 -10.88
CA LEU A 151 -3.74 5.09 -9.55
C LEU A 151 -5.14 5.21 -8.94
N ARG A 152 -5.99 6.11 -9.42
CA ARG A 152 -7.28 6.43 -8.77
C ARG A 152 -8.15 5.18 -8.58
N GLU A 153 -8.37 4.43 -9.65
CA GLU A 153 -9.14 3.18 -9.59
C GLU A 153 -8.47 2.13 -8.68
N LYS A 154 -7.14 2.04 -8.71
CA LYS A 154 -6.37 1.09 -7.90
C LYS A 154 -6.51 1.39 -6.40
N VAL A 155 -6.38 2.65 -5.99
CA VAL A 155 -6.46 3.03 -4.56
C VAL A 155 -7.87 2.85 -4.00
N ILE A 156 -8.91 3.18 -4.79
CA ILE A 156 -10.31 2.94 -4.39
C ILE A 156 -10.56 1.43 -4.25
N CYS A 157 -10.16 0.64 -5.24
CA CYS A 157 -10.32 -0.81 -5.22
C CYS A 157 -9.60 -1.43 -4.00
N ALA A 158 -8.36 -1.03 -3.73
CA ALA A 158 -7.60 -1.46 -2.57
C ALA A 158 -8.29 -1.11 -1.24
N LEU A 159 -8.88 0.09 -1.12
CA LEU A 159 -9.61 0.48 0.10
C LEU A 159 -10.81 -0.42 0.37
N VAL A 160 -11.57 -0.81 -0.67
CA VAL A 160 -12.70 -1.74 -0.48
C VAL A 160 -12.21 -3.10 0.04
N TYR A 161 -11.15 -3.65 -0.56
CA TYR A 161 -10.55 -4.92 -0.14
C TYR A 161 -9.93 -4.84 1.27
N LEU A 162 -9.37 -3.69 1.66
CA LEU A 162 -8.88 -3.44 3.02
C LEU A 162 -9.98 -3.63 4.06
N LEU A 163 -11.18 -3.13 3.79
CA LEU A 163 -12.30 -3.11 4.74
C LEU A 163 -13.14 -4.38 4.74
N GLY A 164 -13.22 -5.10 3.62
CA GLY A 164 -14.13 -6.23 3.53
C GLY A 164 -14.19 -6.91 2.17
N PRO A 165 -15.18 -7.79 1.97
CA PRO A 165 -15.38 -8.48 0.71
C PRO A 165 -15.87 -7.54 -0.39
N ALA A 166 -15.42 -7.83 -1.61
CA ALA A 166 -15.79 -7.10 -2.81
C ALA A 166 -17.08 -7.62 -3.45
N ASN A 167 -17.93 -6.71 -3.93
CA ASN A 167 -19.07 -7.04 -4.79
C ASN A 167 -18.66 -7.18 -6.27
N GLU A 168 -19.61 -7.50 -7.14
CA GLU A 168 -19.34 -7.69 -8.57
C GLU A 168 -18.75 -6.45 -9.25
N ALA A 169 -19.21 -5.25 -8.88
CA ALA A 169 -18.71 -4.00 -9.46
C ALA A 169 -17.24 -3.76 -9.08
N VAL A 170 -16.86 -4.05 -7.84
CA VAL A 170 -15.48 -3.94 -7.35
C VAL A 170 -14.57 -4.98 -8.00
N VAL A 171 -15.05 -6.21 -8.21
CA VAL A 171 -14.30 -7.24 -8.95
C VAL A 171 -14.07 -6.82 -10.41
N LYS A 172 -15.05 -6.18 -11.06
CA LYS A 172 -14.86 -5.60 -12.41
C LYS A 172 -13.82 -4.48 -12.40
N LEU A 173 -13.88 -3.59 -11.42
CA LEU A 173 -12.90 -2.51 -11.23
C LEU A 173 -11.49 -3.07 -11.02
N GLN A 174 -11.33 -4.11 -10.20
CA GLN A 174 -10.06 -4.78 -9.93
C GLN A 174 -9.39 -5.27 -11.21
N ARG A 175 -10.14 -5.95 -12.07
CA ARG A 175 -9.64 -6.47 -13.36
C ARG A 175 -9.22 -5.34 -14.29
N ARG A 176 -10.02 -4.29 -14.34
CA ARG A 176 -9.78 -3.11 -15.17
C ARG A 176 -8.51 -2.36 -14.74
N CYS A 177 -8.33 -2.14 -13.44
CA CYS A 177 -7.19 -1.39 -12.92
C CYS A 177 -5.93 -2.25 -12.75
N GLY A 178 -6.04 -3.58 -12.85
CA GLY A 178 -4.91 -4.52 -12.77
C GLY A 178 -4.33 -4.61 -11.35
N LEU A 179 -5.19 -4.72 -10.34
CA LEU A 179 -4.76 -4.95 -8.95
C LEU A 179 -4.42 -6.43 -8.76
N GLU A 180 -3.12 -6.74 -8.66
CA GLU A 180 -2.56 -8.11 -8.75
C GLU A 180 -3.01 -9.08 -7.64
N ILE A 181 -3.37 -8.57 -6.46
CA ILE A 181 -3.77 -9.39 -5.32
C ILE A 181 -5.05 -8.80 -4.73
N SER A 182 -6.10 -9.60 -4.62
CA SER A 182 -7.31 -9.23 -3.86
C SER A 182 -7.41 -10.14 -2.67
N VAL A 183 -7.07 -9.61 -1.49
CA VAL A 183 -7.34 -10.31 -0.24
C VAL A 183 -8.34 -9.50 0.55
N ASP A 184 -9.48 -10.11 0.83
CA ASP A 184 -10.52 -9.47 1.63
C ASP A 184 -10.05 -9.29 3.08
N THR A 185 -10.43 -8.14 3.64
CA THR A 185 -10.31 -7.78 5.06
C THR A 185 -8.87 -7.85 5.55
N ILE A 186 -8.10 -6.80 5.24
CA ILE A 186 -6.76 -6.59 5.82
C ILE A 186 -6.89 -5.86 7.16
N ILE A 187 -7.79 -4.89 7.26
CA ILE A 187 -8.05 -4.16 8.50
C ILE A 187 -8.94 -5.02 9.38
N ASN A 188 -8.37 -5.55 10.47
CA ASN A 188 -9.09 -6.36 11.45
C ASN A 188 -9.41 -5.52 12.71
N ILE A 189 -10.26 -6.06 13.59
CA ILE A 189 -10.71 -5.38 14.83
C ILE A 189 -9.55 -4.93 15.71
N LYS A 190 -8.39 -5.61 15.68
CA LYS A 190 -7.25 -5.22 16.51
C LYS A 190 -6.65 -3.89 16.05
N ILE A 191 -6.60 -3.65 14.75
CA ILE A 191 -6.04 -2.40 14.22
C ILE A 191 -7.08 -1.30 14.00
N SER A 192 -8.37 -1.57 14.25
CA SER A 192 -9.43 -0.62 13.93
C SER A 192 -9.30 0.70 14.67
N LYS A 193 -9.03 0.63 15.98
CA LYS A 193 -8.96 1.79 16.86
C LYS A 193 -7.82 2.74 16.49
N GLU A 194 -6.68 2.19 16.09
CA GLU A 194 -5.49 2.97 15.75
C GLU A 194 -5.60 3.68 14.38
N CYS A 195 -6.45 3.18 13.48
CA CYS A 195 -6.60 3.74 12.13
C CYS A 195 -8.00 4.27 11.81
N GLU A 196 -8.94 4.29 12.77
CA GLU A 196 -10.34 4.62 12.56
C GLU A 196 -10.53 5.94 11.80
N SER A 197 -9.91 7.02 12.28
CA SER A 197 -10.03 8.34 11.66
C SER A 197 -9.51 8.31 10.21
N ASP A 198 -8.31 7.79 10.00
CA ASP A 198 -7.71 7.69 8.66
C ASP A 198 -8.57 6.85 7.70
N VAL A 199 -9.21 5.79 8.20
CA VAL A 199 -10.13 4.96 7.42
C VAL A 199 -11.38 5.74 7.02
N ILE A 200 -12.03 6.44 7.95
CA ILE A 200 -13.23 7.24 7.67
C ILE A 200 -12.92 8.31 6.64
N TRP A 201 -11.85 9.08 6.85
CA TRP A 201 -11.44 10.15 5.94
C TRP A 201 -11.07 9.61 4.55
N SER A 202 -10.43 8.43 4.49
CA SER A 202 -10.15 7.75 3.24
C SER A 202 -11.41 7.30 2.51
N CYS A 203 -12.44 6.84 3.22
CA CYS A 203 -13.72 6.44 2.60
C CYS A 203 -14.47 7.65 2.02
N GLN A 204 -14.46 8.77 2.74
CA GLN A 204 -15.03 10.03 2.25
C GLN A 204 -14.30 10.50 1.00
N GLU A 205 -12.97 10.52 1.02
CA GLU A 205 -12.18 10.96 -0.12
C GLU A 205 -12.33 10.02 -1.33
N ALA A 206 -12.36 8.71 -1.11
CA ALA A 206 -12.65 7.74 -2.16
C ALA A 206 -14.05 7.96 -2.79
N THR A 207 -15.04 8.36 -1.98
CA THR A 207 -16.38 8.70 -2.47
C THR A 207 -16.34 9.93 -3.39
N LEU A 208 -15.55 10.95 -3.04
CA LEU A 208 -15.33 12.11 -3.92
C LEU A 208 -14.60 11.71 -5.19
N MET A 209 -13.55 10.89 -5.10
CA MET A 209 -12.81 10.42 -6.28
C MET A 209 -13.67 9.56 -7.22
N LEU A 210 -14.68 8.86 -6.70
CA LEU A 210 -15.62 8.05 -7.49
C LEU A 210 -16.59 8.91 -8.33
N THR A 211 -16.85 10.16 -7.96
CA THR A 211 -17.72 11.05 -8.76
C THR A 211 -17.05 11.46 -10.08
N ASP A 212 -15.71 11.53 -10.10
CA ASP A 212 -14.91 11.78 -11.30
C ASP A 212 -14.92 10.59 -12.28
N LEU A 213 -15.28 9.39 -11.82
CA LEU A 213 -15.25 8.15 -12.59
C LEU A 213 -16.66 7.81 -13.12
N THR A 214 -16.98 8.33 -14.30
CA THR A 214 -18.32 8.23 -14.90
C THR A 214 -18.56 6.95 -15.70
N ASP A 215 -17.51 6.20 -16.01
CA ASP A 215 -17.53 5.03 -16.88
C ASP A 215 -17.51 3.70 -16.12
N ILE A 216 -17.75 3.74 -14.81
CA ILE A 216 -17.85 2.60 -13.92
C ILE A 216 -19.13 2.67 -13.09
N ASP A 217 -19.54 1.55 -12.50
CA ASP A 217 -20.68 1.48 -11.56
C ASP A 217 -20.30 2.07 -10.19
N ASN A 218 -20.12 3.40 -10.16
CA ASN A 218 -19.63 4.13 -9.01
C ASN A 218 -20.59 4.05 -7.80
N ILE A 219 -21.91 3.95 -8.04
CA ILE A 219 -22.93 3.79 -7.00
C ILE A 219 -22.75 2.45 -6.28
N SER A 220 -22.62 1.35 -7.04
CA SER A 220 -22.45 0.01 -6.46
C SER A 220 -21.12 -0.12 -5.70
N ILE A 221 -20.05 0.47 -6.22
CA ILE A 221 -18.73 0.50 -5.56
C ILE A 221 -18.82 1.31 -4.25
N CYS A 222 -19.41 2.51 -4.30
CA CYS A 222 -19.61 3.36 -3.14
C CYS A 222 -20.44 2.66 -2.06
N LYS A 223 -21.54 2.02 -2.45
CA LYS A 223 -22.38 1.23 -1.53
C LYS A 223 -21.58 0.12 -0.84
N ASN A 224 -20.79 -0.65 -1.58
CA ASN A 224 -19.97 -1.72 -0.98
C ASN A 224 -18.90 -1.18 -0.03
N LEU A 225 -18.27 -0.04 -0.36
CA LEU A 225 -17.32 0.65 0.51
C LEU A 225 -17.95 1.00 1.86
N TRP A 226 -19.08 1.70 1.84
CA TRP A 226 -19.77 2.14 3.07
C TRP A 226 -20.38 0.98 3.85
N GLU A 227 -20.91 -0.06 3.20
CA GLU A 227 -21.38 -1.27 3.88
C GLU A 227 -20.24 -1.99 4.61
N ASN A 228 -19.05 -2.08 3.99
CA ASN A 228 -17.88 -2.66 4.63
C ASN A 228 -17.41 -1.81 5.80
N LEU A 229 -17.43 -0.47 5.68
CA LEU A 229 -17.10 0.44 6.78
C LEU A 229 -18.08 0.32 7.96
N ILE A 230 -19.39 0.25 7.71
CA ILE A 230 -20.39 0.08 8.78
C ILE A 230 -20.19 -1.26 9.49
N LYS A 231 -19.97 -2.35 8.72
CA LYS A 231 -19.65 -3.67 9.30
C LYS A 231 -18.35 -3.67 10.07
N PHE A 232 -17.40 -2.82 9.69
CA PHE A 232 -16.13 -2.68 10.38
C PHE A 232 -16.31 -2.08 11.78
N PHE A 233 -17.13 -1.04 11.93
CA PHE A 233 -17.45 -0.45 13.24
C PHE A 233 -18.41 -1.30 14.08
N ASN A 234 -19.36 -2.00 13.46
CA ASN A 234 -20.32 -2.84 14.19
C ASN A 234 -19.73 -4.17 14.71
N LYS A 235 -18.44 -4.44 14.48
CA LYS A 235 -17.73 -5.63 14.98
C LYS A 235 -17.00 -5.39 16.31
N GLU A 236 -17.01 -4.15 16.81
CA GLU A 236 -16.63 -3.82 18.19
C GLU A 236 -17.75 -4.16 19.18
#